data_AF-A0A969LEK2-F1
#
_entry.id   AF-A0A969LEK2-F1
#
_cell.length_a   1.000
_cell.length_b   1.000
_cell.length_c   1.000
_cell.angle_alpha   90.00
_cell.angle_beta   90.00
_cell.angle_gamma   90.00
#
_symmetry.space_group_name_H-M   'P 1'
#
loop_
_entity.id
_entity.type
_entity.pdbx_description
1 polymer ?
#
loop_
_entity_poly.entity_id
_entity_poly.type
_entity_poly.pdbx_seq_one_letter_code
_entity_poly.pdbx_strand_id
1 'polypeptide(L)' 'MPKLKTKSGVKKRFKITATGKVKHGVAGKRHRLISHNAKVYSG' A
#
# COMPACT_ATOMS: atom_id res chain seq x y z
N MET A 1 22.90 -20.68 10.21
CA MET A 1 22.34 -19.41 9.71
C MET A 1 20.88 -19.29 10.12
N PRO A 2 20.52 -18.35 11.01
CA PRO A 2 19.12 -18.16 11.38
C PRO A 2 18.31 -17.62 10.19
N LYS A 3 17.13 -18.18 9.93
CA LYS A 3 16.22 -17.69 8.88
C LYS A 3 15.70 -16.30 9.25
N LEU A 4 15.83 -15.36 8.33
CA LEU A 4 15.27 -14.01 8.46
C LEU A 4 13.75 -14.08 8.61
N LYS A 5 13.22 -13.37 9.61
CA LYS A 5 11.78 -13.30 9.85
C LYS A 5 11.17 -12.19 9.00
N THR A 6 10.27 -12.55 8.09
CA THR A 6 9.50 -11.56 7.32
C THR A 6 8.32 -11.06 8.13
N LYS A 7 8.06 -9.75 8.09
CA LYS A 7 6.85 -9.16 8.69
C LYS A 7 5.65 -9.38 7.77
N SER A 8 4.66 -10.11 8.26
CA SER A 8 3.45 -10.46 7.49
C SER A 8 2.65 -9.22 7.06
N GLY A 9 2.64 -8.16 7.86
CA GLY A 9 2.00 -6.88 7.53
C GLY A 9 2.61 -6.21 6.29
N VAL A 10 3.92 -6.32 6.11
CA VAL A 10 4.62 -5.73 4.94
C VAL A 10 4.25 -6.50 3.68
N LYS A 11 4.32 -7.84 3.71
CA LYS A 11 3.94 -8.71 2.59
C LYS A 11 2.50 -8.47 2.11
N LYS A 12 1.58 -8.13 3.04
CA LYS A 12 0.18 -7.87 2.72
C LYS A 12 -0.06 -6.50 2.08
N ARG A 13 0.83 -5.51 2.30
CA ARG A 13 0.57 -4.10 1.98
C ARG A 13 1.48 -3.53 0.89
N PHE A 14 2.67 -4.10 0.72
CA PHE A 14 3.71 -3.58 -0.17
C PHE A 14 4.16 -4.66 -1.16
N LYS A 15 4.32 -4.27 -2.42
CA LYS A 15 4.84 -5.13 -3.49
C LYS A 15 6.06 -4.48 -4.13
N ILE A 16 7.04 -5.29 -4.52
CA ILE A 16 8.20 -4.82 -5.28
C ILE A 16 7.87 -4.96 -6.77
N THR A 17 8.13 -3.92 -7.55
CA THR A 17 7.98 -3.88 -9.01
C THR A 17 9.21 -4.46 -9.70
N ALA A 18 9.13 -4.76 -10.99
CA ALA A 18 10.24 -5.34 -11.74
C ALA A 18 11.52 -4.47 -11.71
N THR A 19 11.37 -3.15 -11.57
CA THR A 19 12.51 -2.21 -11.46
C THR A 19 12.99 -2.02 -10.01
N GLY A 20 12.57 -2.86 -9.06
CA GLY A 20 12.97 -2.79 -7.66
C GLY A 20 12.26 -1.72 -6.81
N LYS A 21 11.32 -0.95 -7.38
CA LYS A 21 10.57 0.09 -6.64
C LYS A 21 9.43 -0.52 -5.84
N VAL A 22 9.07 0.10 -4.72
CA VAL A 22 7.95 -0.32 -3.86
C VAL A 22 6.64 0.29 -4.32
N LYS A 23 5.62 -0.55 -4.51
CA LYS A 23 4.24 -0.15 -4.82
C LYS A 23 3.33 -0.38 -3.61
N HIS A 24 2.49 0.59 -3.30
CA HIS A 24 1.43 0.50 -2.30
C HIS A 24 0.20 1.32 -2.71
N GLY A 25 -0.94 1.02 -2.10
CA GLY A 25 -2.17 1.81 -2.27
C GLY A 25 -2.15 3.09 -1.43
N VAL A 26 -2.94 4.09 -1.86
CA VAL A 26 -3.16 5.33 -1.09
C VAL A 26 -4.08 5.04 0.09
N ALA A 27 -3.71 5.54 1.27
CA ALA A 27 -4.50 5.38 2.49
C ALA A 27 -5.79 6.23 2.46
N GLY A 28 -6.76 5.89 3.32
CA GLY A 28 -8.00 6.67 3.49
C GLY A 28 -9.09 6.46 2.43
N LYS A 29 -8.80 5.78 1.31
CA LYS A 29 -9.76 5.54 0.22
C LYS A 29 -10.74 4.36 0.44
N ARG A 30 -10.86 3.82 1.65
CA ARG A 30 -11.68 2.62 1.92
C ARG A 30 -13.12 2.92 2.36
N HIS A 31 -13.35 4.05 3.03
CA HIS A 31 -14.65 4.40 3.62
C HIS A 31 -14.79 5.93 3.74
N ARG A 32 -16.03 6.43 3.96
CA ARG A 32 -16.37 7.86 4.07
C ARG A 32 -15.97 8.68 2.83
N LEU A 33 -16.21 8.13 1.64
CA LEU A 33 -15.78 8.73 0.39
C LEU A 33 -16.64 9.93 -0.06
N ILE A 34 -17.89 9.99 0.40
CA ILE A 34 -18.83 11.07 0.08
C ILE A 34 -18.36 12.41 0.66
N SER A 35 -17.65 12.40 1.80
CA SER A 35 -17.17 13.61 2.48
C SER A 35 -15.76 14.03 2.07
N HIS A 36 -15.14 13.34 1.12
CA HIS A 36 -13.77 13.61 0.68
C HIS A 36 -13.79 14.36 -0.65
N ASN A 37 -12.88 15.32 -0.80
CA ASN A 37 -12.78 16.12 -2.02
C ASN A 37 -12.31 15.25 -3.21
N ALA A 38 -12.87 15.54 -4.40
CA ALA A 38 -12.63 14.80 -5.66
C ALA A 38 -11.13 14.57 -5.98
N LYS A 39 -10.26 15.48 -5.52
CA LYS A 39 -8.79 15.43 -5.74
C LYS A 39 -8.10 14.21 -5.15
N VAL A 40 -8.67 13.60 -4.10
CA VAL A 40 -8.07 12.38 -3.51
C VAL A 40 -8.35 11.17 -4.40
N TYR A 41 -9.35 11.18 -5.27
CA TYR A 41 -9.80 10.03 -6.07
C TYR A 41 -9.05 9.80 -7.37
N SER A 42 -8.35 10.81 -7.90
CA SER A 42 -7.80 10.82 -9.26
C SER A 42 -6.35 10.29 -9.35
N GLY A 43 -6.09 9.09 -8.82
CA GLY A 43 -4.79 8.44 -8.92
C GLY A 43 -4.92 6.95 -9.04
#